data_AF-A0A1R3WY57-F1
#
_entry.id   AF-A0A1R3WY57-F1
#
_cell.length_a   1.000
_cell.length_b   1.000
_cell.length_c   1.000
_cell.angle_alpha   90.00
_cell.angle_beta   90.00
_cell.angle_gamma   90.00
#
_symmetry.space_group_name_H-M   'P 1'
#
loop_
_entity.id
_entity.type
_entity.pdbx_description
1 polymer ?
#
loop_
_entity_poly.entity_id
_entity_poly.type
_entity_poly.pdbx_seq_one_letter_code
_entity_poly.pdbx_strand_id
1 'polypeptide(L)'
;MLLAMSLVHPENNLKMTHIRLLLLKELQELAIGLQKGNKLLMRQKGGILMCQFVMGGLVRHLAEVRSELLIEALLQKGMGGIVEGKHYHAFLHGFKAMTLHVKSQWLLHELELEQHEASGDYLRAFVA
;
A
#
# COMPACT_ATOMS: atom_id res chain seq x y z
N MET A 1 22.57 -32.18 14.74
CA MET A 1 23.10 -30.83 14.46
C MET A 1 22.86 -30.56 12.99
N LEU A 2 21.70 -30.02 12.63
CA LEU A 2 21.31 -29.74 11.24
C LEU A 2 20.96 -28.25 11.17
N LEU A 3 21.98 -27.46 10.84
CA LEU A 3 21.80 -26.08 10.39
C LEU A 3 21.24 -26.15 8.97
N ALA A 4 19.91 -26.18 8.85
CA ALA A 4 19.26 -25.75 7.62
C ALA A 4 19.45 -24.23 7.55
N MET A 5 20.58 -23.84 6.96
CA MET A 5 20.86 -22.45 6.63
C MET A 5 19.77 -21.97 5.67
N SER A 6 18.93 -21.06 6.16
CA SER A 6 18.01 -20.26 5.37
C SER A 6 18.77 -19.59 4.22
N LEU A 7 18.76 -20.22 3.04
CA LEU A 7 19.14 -19.59 1.79
C LEU A 7 18.00 -18.72 1.26
N VAL A 8 17.43 -17.87 2.12
CA VAL A 8 16.60 -16.76 1.66
C VAL A 8 17.57 -15.75 1.06
N HIS A 9 17.54 -15.58 -0.25
CA HIS A 9 18.43 -14.66 -0.95
C HIS A 9 18.35 -13.25 -0.33
N PRO A 10 19.46 -12.67 0.16
CA PRO A 10 19.45 -11.43 0.94
C PRO A 10 18.94 -10.21 0.14
N GLU A 11 19.02 -10.24 -1.19
CA GLU A 11 18.54 -9.17 -2.06
C GLU A 11 17.01 -9.06 -2.10
N ASN A 12 16.29 -10.19 -2.03
CA ASN A 12 14.82 -10.19 -2.00
C ASN A 12 14.30 -9.61 -0.69
N ASN A 13 14.95 -9.94 0.43
CA ASN A 13 14.56 -9.47 1.75
C ASN A 13 14.71 -7.93 1.88
N LEU A 14 15.76 -7.37 1.26
CA LEU A 14 16.00 -5.93 1.20
C LEU A 14 14.95 -5.21 0.33
N LYS A 15 14.61 -5.76 -0.83
CA LYS A 15 13.58 -5.21 -1.74
C LYS A 15 12.20 -5.21 -1.10
N MET A 16 11.82 -6.30 -0.44
CA MET A 16 10.53 -6.43 0.27
C MET A 16 10.43 -5.44 1.44
N THR A 17 11.53 -5.25 2.18
CA THR A 17 11.59 -4.25 3.26
C THR A 17 11.40 -2.84 2.73
N HIS A 18 12.00 -2.50 1.59
CA HIS A 18 11.85 -1.18 0.98
C HIS A 18 10.40 -0.91 0.56
N ILE A 19 9.70 -1.89 -0.01
CA ILE A 19 8.30 -1.74 -0.43
C ILE A 19 7.36 -1.65 0.78
N ARG A 20 7.59 -2.46 1.83
CA ARG A 20 6.86 -2.33 3.11
C ARG A 20 7.00 -0.92 3.70
N LEU A 21 8.22 -0.39 3.74
CA LEU A 21 8.47 0.96 4.25
C LEU A 21 7.77 2.04 3.41
N LEU A 22 7.77 1.87 2.08
CA LEU A 22 7.04 2.76 1.18
C LEU A 22 5.54 2.75 1.47
N LEU A 23 4.91 1.58 1.55
CA LEU A 23 3.48 1.44 1.86
C LEU A 23 3.13 2.08 3.20
N LEU A 24 3.94 1.85 4.24
CA LEU A 24 3.72 2.44 5.56
C LEU A 24 3.82 3.97 5.53
N LYS A 25 4.79 4.51 4.80
CA LYS A 25 4.93 5.95 4.60
C LYS A 25 3.72 6.54 3.87
N GLU A 26 3.28 5.90 2.78
CA GLU A 26 2.13 6.36 2.00
C GLU A 26 0.84 6.36 2.85
N LEU A 27 0.60 5.31 3.63
CA LEU A 27 -0.52 5.25 4.57
C LEU A 27 -0.46 6.35 5.64
N GLN A 28 0.74 6.68 6.11
CA GLN A 28 0.95 7.76 7.08
C GLN A 28 0.65 9.13 6.47
N GLU A 29 1.15 9.43 5.26
CA GLU A 29 0.84 10.68 4.56
C GLU A 29 -0.66 10.83 4.29
N LEU A 30 -1.33 9.76 3.87
CA LEU A 30 -2.78 9.76 3.70
C LEU A 30 -3.51 10.04 5.03
N ALA A 31 -3.07 9.44 6.13
CA ALA A 31 -3.65 9.70 7.45
C ALA A 31 -3.51 11.17 7.85
N ILE A 32 -2.33 11.75 7.62
CA ILE A 32 -2.06 13.18 7.89
C ILE A 32 -2.95 14.06 7.01
N GLY A 33 -3.05 13.76 5.72
CA GLY A 33 -3.88 14.49 4.78
C GLY A 33 -5.35 14.48 5.14
N LEU A 34 -5.86 13.31 5.54
CA LEU A 34 -7.26 13.13 5.91
C LEU A 34 -7.67 14.03 7.08
N GLN A 35 -6.76 14.29 8.03
CA GLN A 35 -7.01 15.18 9.17
C GLN A 35 -6.93 16.68 8.80
N LYS A 36 -6.34 17.02 7.65
CA LYS A 36 -6.10 18.41 7.22
C LYS A 36 -7.09 18.92 6.17
N GLY A 37 -7.91 18.04 5.59
CA GLY A 37 -8.86 18.34 4.53
C GLY A 37 -10.32 18.04 4.92
N ASN A 38 -11.24 18.51 4.07
CA ASN A 38 -12.64 18.04 4.03
C ASN A 38 -13.05 17.52 2.65
N LYS A 39 -12.09 17.47 1.73
CA LYS A 39 -12.22 16.96 0.37
C LYS A 39 -10.90 16.32 -0.04
N LEU A 40 -10.96 15.18 -0.71
CA LEU A 40 -9.83 14.51 -1.33
C LEU A 40 -10.06 14.49 -2.85
N LEU A 41 -9.08 15.01 -3.58
CA LEU A 41 -9.00 14.92 -5.03
C LEU A 41 -7.91 13.92 -5.39
N MET A 42 -8.24 12.95 -6.23
CA MET A 42 -7.38 11.87 -6.66
C MET A 42 -7.18 11.97 -8.17
N ARG A 43 -5.92 11.94 -8.60
CA ARG A 43 -5.56 11.94 -10.01
C ARG A 43 -4.45 10.94 -10.27
N GLN A 44 -4.70 10.00 -11.17
CA GLN A 44 -3.70 9.05 -11.60
C GLN A 44 -2.83 9.65 -12.72
N LYS A 45 -1.51 9.49 -12.60
CA LYS A 45 -0.53 9.89 -13.63
C LYS A 45 0.69 8.97 -13.55
N GLY A 46 0.92 8.18 -14.59
CA GLY A 46 2.12 7.35 -14.73
C GLY A 46 2.33 6.35 -13.59
N GLY A 47 1.29 5.61 -13.21
CA GLY A 47 1.35 4.63 -12.11
C GLY A 47 1.35 5.25 -10.71
N ILE A 48 1.35 6.58 -10.59
CA ILE A 48 1.26 7.29 -9.31
C ILE A 48 -0.17 7.83 -9.16
N LEU A 49 -0.77 7.63 -8.00
CA LEU A 49 -1.99 8.30 -7.61
C LEU A 49 -1.65 9.51 -6.74
N MET A 50 -1.85 10.71 -7.29
CA MET A 50 -1.73 11.94 -6.51
C MET A 50 -3.00 12.18 -5.72
N CYS A 51 -2.86 12.35 -4.41
CA CYS A 51 -3.93 12.64 -3.47
C CYS A 51 -3.77 14.08 -2.95
N GLN A 52 -4.75 14.93 -3.24
CA GLN A 52 -4.77 16.33 -2.79
C GLN A 52 -5.89 16.52 -1.77
N PHE A 53 -5.50 16.88 -0.55
CA PHE A 53 -6.43 17.15 0.53
C PHE A 53 -6.73 18.64 0.58
N VAL A 54 -7.98 19.01 0.36
CA VAL A 54 -8.45 20.38 0.19
C VAL A 54 -9.31 20.80 1.37
N MET A 55 -9.16 22.05 1.83
CA MET A 55 -10.02 22.68 2.82
C MET A 55 -10.19 24.16 2.50
N GLY A 56 -11.45 24.59 2.29
CA GLY A 56 -11.77 25.97 1.92
C GLY A 56 -11.23 26.37 0.55
N GLY A 57 -11.22 25.45 -0.42
CA GLY A 57 -10.69 25.68 -1.77
C GLY A 57 -9.16 25.64 -1.89
N LEU A 58 -8.44 25.47 -0.79
CA LEU A 58 -6.98 25.41 -0.77
C LEU A 58 -6.47 23.99 -0.51
N VAL A 59 -5.43 23.57 -1.22
CA VAL A 59 -4.70 22.34 -0.93
C VAL A 59 -3.94 22.51 0.39
N ARG A 60 -4.23 21.63 1.35
CA ARG A 60 -3.61 21.60 2.68
C ARG A 60 -2.55 20.53 2.83
N HIS A 61 -2.64 19.49 2.01
CA HIS A 61 -1.68 18.38 2.01
C HIS A 61 -1.69 17.66 0.66
N LEU A 62 -0.53 17.15 0.28
CA LEU A 62 -0.33 16.33 -0.91
C LEU A 62 0.32 15.02 -0.48
N ALA A 63 -0.25 13.91 -0.93
CA ALA A 63 0.35 12.59 -0.79
C ALA A 63 0.48 11.96 -2.18
N GLU A 64 1.63 11.35 -2.45
CA GLU A 64 1.83 10.50 -3.62
C GLU A 64 1.71 9.06 -3.17
N VAL A 65 0.90 8.28 -3.90
CA VAL A 65 0.73 6.85 -3.65
C VAL A 65 1.23 6.09 -4.87
N ARG A 66 2.12 5.14 -4.63
CA ARG A 66 2.76 4.29 -5.65
C ARG A 66 2.48 2.81 -5.40
N SER A 67 2.11 2.42 -4.18
CA SER A 67 1.65 1.06 -3.90
C SER A 67 0.38 0.75 -4.70
N GLU A 68 0.46 -0.22 -5.62
CA GLU A 68 -0.67 -0.61 -6.48
C GLU A 68 -1.89 -1.04 -5.66
N LEU A 69 -1.70 -1.88 -4.63
CA LEU A 69 -2.78 -2.29 -3.71
C LEU A 69 -3.46 -1.09 -3.06
N LEU A 70 -2.69 -0.08 -2.65
CA LEU A 70 -3.22 1.12 -2.03
C LEU A 70 -3.94 2.02 -3.05
N ILE A 71 -3.40 2.14 -4.26
CA ILE A 71 -4.05 2.86 -5.37
C ILE A 71 -5.42 2.25 -5.67
N GLU A 72 -5.49 0.93 -5.83
CA GLU A 72 -6.73 0.22 -6.09
C GLU A 72 -7.74 0.46 -4.95
N ALA A 73 -7.31 0.27 -3.70
CA ALA A 73 -8.16 0.50 -2.53
C ALA A 73 -8.71 1.94 -2.45
N LEU A 74 -7.91 2.94 -2.82
CA LEU A 74 -8.29 4.35 -2.82
C LEU A 74 -9.26 4.71 -3.96
N LEU A 75 -9.02 4.19 -5.16
CA LEU A 75 -9.89 4.45 -6.31
C LEU A 75 -11.31 3.93 -6.09
N GLN A 76 -11.50 2.92 -5.24
CA GLN A 76 -12.82 2.42 -4.85
C GLN A 76 -13.58 3.34 -3.85
N LYS A 77 -12.95 4.38 -3.30
CA LYS A 77 -13.57 5.26 -2.27
C LYS A 77 -14.25 6.50 -2.82
N GLY A 78 -14.01 6.86 -4.08
CA GLY A 78 -14.52 8.09 -4.68
C GLY A 78 -15.22 7.85 -6.01
N MET A 79 -16.10 8.78 -6.40
CA MET A 79 -16.65 8.83 -7.75
C MET A 79 -15.82 9.82 -8.58
N GLY A 80 -15.30 9.39 -9.72
CA GLY A 80 -14.53 10.25 -10.61
C GLY A 80 -13.26 10.85 -9.98
N GLY A 81 -12.69 10.20 -8.97
CA GLY A 81 -11.51 10.69 -8.27
C GLY A 81 -11.79 11.76 -7.21
N ILE A 82 -13.05 12.01 -6.85
CA ILE A 82 -13.41 13.00 -5.82
C ILE A 82 -14.07 12.30 -4.64
N VAL A 83 -13.63 12.64 -3.42
CA VAL A 83 -14.24 12.23 -2.15
C VAL A 83 -14.54 13.49 -1.34
N GLU A 84 -15.82 13.79 -1.09
CA GLU A 84 -16.25 15.00 -0.37
C GLU A 84 -17.49 14.77 0.50
N GLY A 85 -17.76 15.74 1.40
CA GLY A 85 -18.94 15.74 2.25
C GLY A 85 -19.07 14.45 3.07
N LYS A 86 -20.26 13.84 3.04
CA LYS A 86 -20.54 12.59 3.78
C LYS A 86 -19.60 11.45 3.41
N HIS A 87 -19.15 11.37 2.16
CA HIS A 87 -18.24 10.33 1.70
C HIS A 87 -16.83 10.53 2.26
N TYR A 88 -16.40 11.79 2.39
CA TYR A 88 -15.12 12.12 3.03
C TYR A 88 -15.14 11.77 4.51
N HIS A 89 -16.21 12.12 5.23
CA HIS A 89 -16.37 11.74 6.62
C HIS A 89 -16.39 10.22 6.82
N ALA A 90 -17.16 9.50 5.99
CA ALA A 90 -17.18 8.04 6.02
C ALA A 90 -15.78 7.45 5.75
N PHE A 91 -15.04 8.03 4.80
CA PHE A 91 -13.68 7.58 4.49
C PHE A 91 -12.71 7.85 5.64
N LEU A 92 -12.74 9.05 6.25
CA LEU A 92 -11.94 9.42 7.41
C LEU A 92 -12.12 8.41 8.56
N HIS A 93 -13.37 8.07 8.89
CA HIS A 93 -13.67 7.12 9.97
C HIS A 93 -13.35 5.66 9.58
N GLY A 94 -13.55 5.30 8.31
CA GLY A 94 -13.23 3.97 7.78
C GLY A 94 -11.75 3.75 7.45
N PHE A 95 -10.92 4.78 7.51
CA PHE A 95 -9.53 4.73 7.04
C PHE A 95 -8.69 3.68 7.78
N LYS A 96 -8.91 3.51 9.09
CA LYS A 96 -8.22 2.48 9.88
C LYS A 96 -8.53 1.06 9.38
N ALA A 97 -9.79 0.79 9.03
CA ALA A 97 -10.20 -0.51 8.51
C ALA A 97 -9.61 -0.76 7.11
N MET A 98 -9.61 0.25 6.24
CA MET A 98 -8.94 0.16 4.94
C MET A 98 -7.43 -0.10 5.11
N THR A 99 -6.78 0.61 6.03
CA THR A 99 -5.36 0.43 6.33
C THR A 99 -5.06 -1.00 6.76
N LEU A 100 -5.89 -1.59 7.62
CA LEU A 100 -5.73 -2.98 8.03
C LEU A 100 -5.90 -3.93 6.84
N HIS A 101 -6.94 -3.72 6.03
CA HIS A 101 -7.19 -4.53 4.84
C HIS A 101 -6.00 -4.54 3.87
N VAL A 102 -5.48 -3.37 3.51
CA VAL A 102 -4.32 -3.24 2.60
C VAL A 102 -3.07 -3.91 3.20
N LYS A 103 -2.82 -3.73 4.50
CA LYS A 103 -1.69 -4.41 5.18
C LYS A 103 -1.82 -5.92 5.19
N SER A 104 -3.04 -6.44 5.41
CA SER A 104 -3.30 -7.88 5.40
C SER A 104 -3.16 -8.48 4.00
N GLN A 105 -3.66 -7.80 2.97
CA GLN A 105 -3.48 -8.22 1.57
C GLN A 105 -2.01 -8.21 1.17
N TRP A 106 -1.27 -7.17 1.56
CA TRP A 106 0.17 -7.11 1.35
C TRP A 106 0.85 -8.31 2.00
N LEU A 107 0.63 -8.54 3.30
CA LEU A 107 1.23 -9.66 4.02
C LEU A 107 0.93 -11.02 3.37
N LEU A 108 -0.30 -11.24 2.91
CA LEU A 108 -0.67 -12.46 2.20
C LEU A 108 0.16 -12.62 0.92
N HIS A 109 0.30 -11.56 0.13
CA HIS A 109 1.10 -11.58 -1.08
C HIS A 109 2.58 -11.89 -0.80
N GLU A 110 3.14 -11.38 0.30
CA GLU A 110 4.51 -11.71 0.70
C GLU A 110 4.66 -13.20 1.04
N LEU A 111 3.70 -13.76 1.79
CA LEU A 111 3.72 -15.19 2.15
C LEU A 111 3.56 -16.11 0.94
N GLU A 112 2.72 -15.74 -0.04
CA GLU A 112 2.54 -16.50 -1.29
C GLU A 112 3.83 -16.50 -2.13
N LEU A 113 4.52 -15.36 -2.23
CA LEU A 113 5.80 -15.26 -2.94
C LEU A 113 6.88 -16.13 -2.27
N GLU A 114 6.96 -16.13 -0.94
CA GLU A 114 7.90 -16.97 -0.18
C GLU A 114 7.66 -18.48 -0.40
N GLN A 115 6.39 -18.91 -0.49
CA GLN A 115 6.05 -20.33 -0.73
C GLN A 115 6.40 -20.81 -2.14
N HIS A 116 6.25 -19.94 -3.14
CA HIS A 116 6.62 -20.25 -4.53
C HIS A 116 8.15 -20.33 -4.71
N GLU A 117 8.92 -19.47 -4.05
CA GLU A 117 10.39 -19.54 -4.08
C GLU A 117 10.92 -20.81 -3.42
N ALA A 118 10.39 -21.16 -2.24
CA ALA A 118 10.75 -22.40 -1.56
C ALA A 118 10.51 -23.63 -2.45
N SER A 119 9.36 -23.69 -3.12
CA SER A 119 9.01 -24.81 -4.03
C SER A 119 9.91 -24.87 -5.28
N GLY A 120 10.32 -23.73 -5.82
CA GLY A 120 11.27 -23.65 -6.93
C GLY A 120 12.67 -24.12 -6.56
N ASP A 121 13.13 -23.78 -5.36
CA ASP A 121 14.43 -24.21 -4.83
C ASP A 121 14.43 -25.71 -4.47
N TYR A 122 13.32 -26.25 -3.95
CA TYR A 122 13.17 -27.69 -3.78
C TYR A 122 13.29 -28.45 -5.11
N LEU A 123 12.66 -27.95 -6.19
CA LEU A 123 12.79 -28.57 -7.50
C LEU A 123 14.21 -28.49 -8.06
N ARG A 124 14.93 -27.39 -7.84
CA ARG A 124 16.34 -27.27 -8.25
C ARG A 124 17.27 -28.19 -7.45
N ALA A 125 17.02 -28.37 -6.15
CA ALA A 125 17.78 -29.27 -5.29
C ALA A 125 17.59 -30.76 -5.64
N PHE A 126 16.48 -31.13 -6.27
CA PHE A 126 16.21 -32.50 -6.72
C PHE A 126 16.76 -32.84 -8.12
N VAL A 127 17.09 -31.83 -8.92
CA VAL A 127 17.57 -31.99 -10.31
C VAL A 127 19.11 -31.82 -10.43
N ALA A 128 19.77 -31.40 -9.35
CA ALA A 128 21.24 -31.34 -9.23
C ALA A 128 21.81 -32.64 -8.65
#